data_AF-A0A956B2C5-F1
#
_entry.id   AF-A0A956B2C5-F1
#
_cell.length_a   1.000
_cell.length_b   1.000
_cell.length_c   1.000
_cell.angle_alpha   90.00
_cell.angle_beta   90.00
_cell.angle_gamma   90.00
#
_symmetry.space_group_name_H-M   'P 1'
#
loop_
_entity.id
_entity.type
_entity.pdbx_description
1 polymer ?
#
loop_
_entity_poly.entity_id
_entity_poly.type
_entity_poly.pdbx_seq_one_letter_code
_entity_poly.pdbx_strand_id
1 'polypeptide(L)'
;MSAETIASIEAGVLADLDGDRPDDAQQGIDRLLRAQPRDREAALALVRVVASGKVAIERGLTVFEAVFASHRADAEVLSRLGDATDHVRDIDDLNLAAPASSLFPELVERLEACVHSASGTAEEIPLLSALAATTRMMARQRDALAGWCYRRLTELAPTQSHHHYNLGLYCKTRGLFAEGLRANQAAGALEAEPLEGRVWNEGICATGAGEGAIALAIWQGMRQVIQAGRFGLPEGRYPSCKVRLAQRPLAERTAAEDDPGLEETIWIERLSPCHGIIRSVLYQQLGVDYGDVVMIDGAPITYHRYGEDRIPVFPHLATLLRQGYQLYDFAGTQQAQGELAEVSGALDDDAVVYVHTEQFVTLCQRCWRSEQTDHEQHSLREAHVVVGRVAAPPQLDPVELLRQLDQAVADRPSCKLYVPELCEVAGLPERADFERRRSGMIRSARGA
;
A
#
# COMPACT_ATOMS: atom_id res chain seq x y z
N MET A 1 8.30 -23.14 36.47
CA MET A 1 8.28 -22.06 37.49
C MET A 1 6.91 -22.09 38.16
N SER A 2 6.67 -21.39 39.28
CA SER A 2 5.27 -21.29 39.75
C SER A 2 4.50 -20.35 38.82
N ALA A 3 3.20 -20.58 38.64
CA ALA A 3 2.34 -19.71 37.82
C ALA A 3 2.39 -18.25 38.31
N GLU A 4 2.42 -18.03 39.63
CA GLU A 4 2.59 -16.70 40.23
C GLU A 4 3.91 -16.04 39.84
N THR A 5 5.00 -16.82 39.78
CA THR A 5 6.30 -16.28 39.34
C THR A 5 6.27 -15.89 37.87
N ILE A 6 5.62 -16.68 37.02
CA ILE A 6 5.47 -16.39 35.59
C ILE A 6 4.65 -15.12 35.39
N ALA A 7 3.49 -15.02 36.04
CA ALA A 7 2.64 -13.84 35.98
C ALA A 7 3.33 -12.57 36.49
N SER A 8 4.14 -12.69 37.55
CA SER A 8 4.96 -11.60 38.08
C SER A 8 5.99 -11.11 37.06
N ILE A 9 6.66 -12.04 36.36
CA ILE A 9 7.64 -11.69 35.31
C ILE A 9 6.95 -11.07 34.10
N GLU A 10 5.83 -11.63 33.64
CA GLU A 10 5.04 -11.09 32.53
C GLU A 10 4.62 -9.64 32.81
N ALA A 11 4.03 -9.38 33.99
CA ALA A 11 3.63 -8.04 34.38
C ALA A 11 4.82 -7.07 34.46
N GLY A 12 5.96 -7.55 34.97
CA GLY A 12 7.22 -6.78 34.99
C GLY A 12 7.68 -6.39 33.57
N VAL A 13 7.73 -7.35 32.65
CA VAL A 13 8.10 -7.11 31.25
C VAL A 13 7.18 -6.10 30.59
N LEU A 14 5.87 -6.23 30.75
CA LEU A 14 4.91 -5.28 30.16
C LEU A 14 5.09 -3.87 30.73
N ALA A 15 5.31 -3.75 32.04
CA ALA A 15 5.57 -2.47 32.69
C ALA A 15 6.92 -1.85 32.28
N ASP A 16 7.93 -2.67 32.01
CA ASP A 16 9.24 -2.21 31.52
C ASP A 16 9.15 -1.74 30.06
N LEU A 17 8.39 -2.43 29.21
CA LEU A 17 8.09 -2.00 27.85
C LEU A 17 7.31 -0.67 27.83
N ASP A 18 6.36 -0.50 28.74
CA ASP A 18 5.62 0.77 28.91
C ASP A 18 6.50 1.91 29.46
N GLY A 19 7.49 1.57 30.29
CA GLY A 19 8.41 2.52 30.90
C GLY A 19 9.63 2.87 30.06
N ASP A 20 9.70 2.42 28.80
CA ASP A 20 10.87 2.54 27.92
C ASP A 20 12.17 2.04 28.57
N ARG A 21 12.09 0.88 29.25
CA ARG A 21 13.22 0.16 29.86
C ARG A 21 13.53 -1.12 29.08
N PRO A 22 14.09 -1.02 27.86
CA PRO A 22 14.25 -2.16 26.96
C PRO A 22 15.16 -3.25 27.53
N ASP A 23 16.20 -2.89 28.29
CA ASP A 23 17.13 -3.85 28.88
C ASP A 23 16.49 -4.70 29.99
N ASP A 24 15.61 -4.11 30.80
CA ASP A 24 14.91 -4.80 31.88
C ASP A 24 13.82 -5.72 31.31
N ALA A 25 13.04 -5.20 30.34
CA ALA A 25 12.08 -6.00 29.58
C ALA A 25 12.76 -7.22 28.93
N GLN A 26 13.93 -7.01 28.32
CA GLN A 26 14.71 -8.06 27.67
C GLN A 26 15.14 -9.15 28.66
N GLN A 27 15.58 -8.78 29.86
CA GLN A 27 15.92 -9.77 30.90
C GLN A 27 14.73 -10.63 31.31
N GLY A 28 13.54 -10.04 31.43
CA GLY A 28 12.31 -10.76 31.74
C GLY A 28 11.90 -11.71 30.62
N ILE A 29 11.97 -11.26 29.36
CA ILE A 29 11.74 -12.10 28.17
C ILE A 29 12.70 -13.30 28.17
N ASP A 30 14.00 -13.08 28.42
CA ASP A 30 15.00 -14.15 28.43
C ASP A 30 14.78 -15.17 29.56
N ARG A 31 14.23 -14.74 30.70
CA ARG A 31 13.83 -15.66 31.77
C ARG A 31 12.68 -16.56 31.33
N LEU A 32 11.64 -15.98 30.72
CA LEU A 32 10.51 -16.76 30.21
C LEU A 32 10.94 -17.70 29.07
N LEU A 33 11.80 -17.25 28.16
CA LEU A 33 12.35 -18.07 27.07
C LEU A 33 13.10 -19.30 27.56
N ARG A 34 13.85 -19.20 28.66
CA ARG A 34 14.53 -20.36 29.27
C ARG A 34 13.56 -21.35 29.91
N ALA A 35 12.43 -20.86 30.44
CA ALA A 35 11.44 -21.69 31.12
C ALA A 35 10.48 -22.39 30.16
N GLN A 36 10.10 -21.71 29.06
CA GLN A 36 9.01 -22.13 28.20
C GLN A 36 9.12 -23.56 27.62
N PRO A 37 10.31 -24.14 27.31
CA PRO A 37 10.36 -25.49 26.72
C PRO A 37 9.78 -26.59 27.61
N ARG A 38 9.61 -26.33 28.91
CA ARG A 38 9.06 -27.27 29.89
C ARG A 38 7.87 -26.70 30.66
N ASP A 39 7.42 -25.50 30.30
CA ASP A 39 6.44 -24.75 31.07
C ASP A 39 5.49 -24.01 30.11
N ARG A 40 4.30 -24.58 29.97
CA ARG A 40 3.25 -24.09 29.10
C ARG A 40 2.81 -22.67 29.45
N GLU A 41 2.73 -22.32 30.73
CA GLU A 41 2.31 -20.98 31.14
C GLU A 41 3.38 -19.94 30.78
N ALA A 42 4.65 -20.29 30.84
CA ALA A 42 5.73 -19.41 30.39
C ALA A 42 5.69 -19.19 28.87
N ALA A 43 5.30 -20.21 28.08
CA ALA A 43 5.04 -20.06 26.65
C ALA A 43 3.87 -19.10 26.38
N LEU A 44 2.74 -19.29 27.05
CA LEU A 44 1.57 -18.40 26.90
C LEU A 44 1.87 -16.96 27.33
N ALA A 45 2.66 -16.77 28.39
CA ALA A 45 3.11 -15.45 28.82
C ALA A 45 3.98 -14.75 27.76
N LEU A 46 4.90 -15.47 27.11
CA LEU A 46 5.69 -14.92 26.00
C LEU A 46 4.81 -14.50 24.83
N VAL A 47 3.80 -15.30 24.48
CA VAL A 47 2.86 -14.94 23.41
C VAL A 47 2.12 -13.65 23.76
N ARG A 48 1.63 -13.50 25.00
CA ARG A 48 0.97 -12.26 25.45
C ARG A 48 1.89 -11.06 25.46
N VAL A 49 3.16 -11.23 25.86
CA VAL A 49 4.17 -10.17 25.81
C VAL A 49 4.37 -9.67 24.38
N VAL A 50 4.52 -10.58 23.41
CA VAL A 50 4.68 -10.18 21.99
C VAL A 50 3.37 -9.57 21.45
N ALA A 51 2.22 -10.16 21.78
CA ALA A 51 0.90 -9.67 21.40
C ALA A 51 0.54 -8.29 21.99
N SER A 52 1.34 -7.76 22.92
CA SER A 52 1.22 -6.37 23.37
C SER A 52 1.58 -5.34 22.29
N GLY A 53 2.25 -5.78 21.21
CA GLY A 53 2.73 -4.91 20.12
C GLY A 53 3.91 -4.01 20.48
N LYS A 54 4.46 -4.15 21.69
CA LYS A 54 5.58 -3.31 22.20
C LYS A 54 6.95 -3.95 22.00
N VAL A 55 7.00 -5.21 21.56
CA VAL A 55 8.25 -5.92 21.27
C VAL A 55 8.60 -5.68 19.80
N ALA A 56 9.87 -5.38 19.53
CA ALA A 56 10.36 -5.26 18.16
C ALA A 56 10.06 -6.53 17.34
N ILE A 57 9.61 -6.35 16.09
CA ILE A 57 9.09 -7.41 15.21
C ILE A 57 10.07 -8.59 15.10
N GLU A 58 11.36 -8.32 14.85
CA GLU A 58 12.39 -9.36 14.69
C GLU A 58 12.58 -10.17 15.97
N ARG A 59 12.47 -9.50 17.12
CA ARG A 59 12.57 -10.16 18.43
C ARG A 59 11.32 -10.96 18.72
N GLY A 60 10.13 -10.43 18.43
CA GLY A 60 8.87 -11.15 18.55
C GLY A 60 8.86 -12.42 17.71
N LEU A 61 9.35 -12.35 16.46
CA LEU A 61 9.48 -13.50 15.58
C LEU A 61 10.40 -14.58 16.18
N THR A 62 11.56 -14.18 16.71
CA THR A 62 12.49 -15.10 17.39
C THR A 62 11.83 -15.80 18.58
N VAL A 63 11.03 -15.06 19.36
CA VAL A 63 10.28 -15.61 20.50
C VAL A 63 9.25 -16.64 20.01
N PHE A 64 8.50 -16.31 18.96
CA PHE A 64 7.48 -17.20 18.40
C PHE A 64 8.08 -18.48 17.82
N GLU A 65 9.22 -18.39 17.12
CA GLU A 65 9.94 -19.56 16.62
C GLU A 65 10.35 -20.50 17.77
N ALA A 66 10.84 -19.96 18.89
CA ALA A 66 11.23 -20.75 20.05
C ALA A 66 10.03 -21.43 20.75
N VAL A 67 8.92 -20.68 20.93
CA VAL A 67 7.69 -21.22 21.51
C VAL A 67 7.09 -22.29 20.61
N PHE A 68 6.96 -22.01 19.31
CA PHE A 68 6.43 -22.96 18.33
C PHE A 68 7.26 -24.25 18.31
N ALA A 69 8.60 -24.16 18.30
CA ALA A 69 9.47 -25.32 18.29
C ALA A 69 9.25 -26.27 19.49
N SER A 70 8.88 -25.72 20.65
CA SER A 70 8.71 -26.50 21.89
C SER A 70 7.28 -27.01 22.10
N HIS A 71 6.28 -26.33 21.54
CA HIS A 71 4.85 -26.57 21.82
C HIS A 71 4.03 -26.94 20.57
N ARG A 72 4.65 -27.63 19.59
CA ARG A 72 4.03 -28.00 18.30
C ARG A 72 2.74 -28.84 18.38
N ALA A 73 2.42 -29.40 19.54
CA ALA A 73 1.26 -30.26 19.77
C ALA A 73 0.22 -29.65 20.75
N ASP A 74 0.49 -28.48 21.34
CA ASP A 74 -0.44 -27.83 22.26
C ASP A 74 -1.37 -26.89 21.50
N ALA A 75 -2.62 -27.31 21.31
CA ALA A 75 -3.61 -26.57 20.52
C ALA A 75 -3.89 -25.16 21.07
N GLU A 76 -3.83 -24.95 22.38
CA GLU A 76 -4.05 -23.62 22.96
C GLU A 76 -2.86 -22.71 22.65
N VAL A 77 -1.63 -23.20 22.84
CA VAL A 77 -0.42 -22.42 22.51
C VAL A 77 -0.40 -22.07 21.02
N LEU A 78 -0.72 -23.03 20.15
CA LEU A 78 -0.81 -22.80 18.70
C LEU A 78 -1.89 -21.77 18.35
N SER A 79 -3.08 -21.85 18.95
CA SER A 79 -4.14 -20.87 18.76
C SER A 79 -3.67 -19.47 19.14
N ARG A 80 -3.07 -19.31 20.33
CA ARG A 80 -2.57 -18.01 20.80
C ARG A 80 -1.44 -17.46 19.94
N LEU A 81 -0.52 -18.33 19.50
CA LEU A 81 0.52 -17.94 18.56
C LEU A 81 -0.07 -17.43 17.25
N GLY A 82 -1.00 -18.19 16.66
CA GLY A 82 -1.62 -17.86 15.38
C GLY A 82 -2.39 -16.55 15.42
N ASP A 83 -3.17 -16.31 16.48
CA ASP A 83 -3.91 -15.07 16.70
C ASP A 83 -3.00 -13.84 16.77
N ALA A 84 -1.77 -14.00 17.25
CA ALA A 84 -0.81 -12.91 17.46
C ALA A 84 0.23 -12.77 16.34
N THR A 85 0.06 -13.47 15.22
CA THR A 85 1.05 -13.47 14.10
C THR A 85 1.22 -12.12 13.41
N ASP A 86 0.25 -11.22 13.53
CA ASP A 86 0.35 -9.87 13.01
C ASP A 86 1.30 -8.97 13.82
N HIS A 87 1.57 -9.30 15.08
CA HIS A 87 2.57 -8.59 15.90
C HIS A 87 4.03 -8.95 15.58
N VAL A 88 4.24 -9.97 14.75
CA VAL A 88 5.58 -10.40 14.29
C VAL A 88 5.76 -10.19 12.79
N ARG A 89 4.94 -9.32 12.21
CA ARG A 89 5.05 -8.85 10.82
C ARG A 89 4.73 -7.37 10.78
N ASP A 90 5.43 -6.63 9.92
CA ASP A 90 5.08 -5.24 9.65
C ASP A 90 3.80 -5.23 8.81
N ILE A 91 2.66 -4.97 9.45
CA ILE A 91 1.36 -4.92 8.79
C ILE A 91 1.11 -3.57 8.10
N ASP A 92 1.89 -2.55 8.44
CA ASP A 92 1.76 -1.20 7.89
C ASP A 92 2.42 -1.14 6.50
N ASP A 93 3.49 -1.90 6.26
CA ASP A 93 3.98 -2.16 4.91
C ASP A 93 3.14 -3.24 4.21
N LEU A 94 1.88 -2.88 3.88
CA LEU A 94 0.89 -3.74 3.23
C LEU A 94 1.39 -4.40 1.93
N ASN A 95 2.44 -3.87 1.31
CA ASN A 95 3.01 -4.37 0.07
C ASN A 95 4.09 -5.45 0.26
N LEU A 96 4.43 -5.86 1.49
CA LEU A 96 5.43 -6.89 1.74
C LEU A 96 5.07 -8.23 1.11
N ALA A 97 6.09 -8.86 0.50
CA ALA A 97 6.03 -10.25 0.06
C ALA A 97 5.76 -11.21 1.24
N ALA A 98 5.44 -12.46 0.93
CA ALA A 98 5.27 -13.50 1.93
C ALA A 98 6.49 -13.61 2.88
N PRO A 99 6.29 -13.91 4.17
CA PRO A 99 7.36 -13.99 5.15
C PRO A 99 8.35 -15.10 4.80
N ALA A 100 9.64 -14.84 4.98
CA ALA A 100 10.71 -15.81 4.71
C ALA A 100 10.87 -16.88 5.82
N SER A 101 10.40 -16.60 7.05
CA SER A 101 10.49 -17.56 8.16
C SER A 101 9.61 -18.79 7.92
N SER A 102 10.14 -19.99 8.22
CA SER A 102 9.38 -21.24 8.13
C SER A 102 8.30 -21.38 9.21
N LEU A 103 8.31 -20.52 10.23
CA LEU A 103 7.29 -20.50 11.28
C LEU A 103 5.88 -20.45 10.69
N PHE A 104 5.63 -19.52 9.76
CA PHE A 104 4.28 -19.29 9.22
C PHE A 104 3.72 -20.51 8.47
N PRO A 105 4.39 -21.08 7.45
CA PRO A 105 3.86 -22.27 6.77
C PRO A 105 3.70 -23.46 7.72
N GLU A 106 4.65 -23.70 8.63
CA GLU A 106 4.54 -24.80 9.59
C GLU A 106 3.40 -24.59 10.60
N LEU A 107 3.18 -23.35 11.05
CA LEU A 107 2.09 -23.00 11.97
C LEU A 107 0.73 -23.15 11.28
N VAL A 108 0.60 -22.74 10.00
CA VAL A 108 -0.62 -22.96 9.21
C VAL A 108 -0.97 -24.45 9.13
N GLU A 109 0.00 -25.31 8.79
CA GLU A 109 -0.23 -26.75 8.69
C GLU A 109 -0.69 -27.36 10.03
N ARG A 110 -0.12 -26.89 11.15
CA ARG A 110 -0.51 -27.35 12.48
C ARG A 110 -1.90 -26.86 12.89
N LEU A 111 -2.19 -25.59 12.66
CA LEU A 111 -3.50 -25.01 12.95
C LEU A 111 -4.61 -25.64 12.11
N GLU A 112 -4.35 -25.90 10.83
CA GLU A 112 -5.30 -26.59 9.94
C GLU A 112 -5.65 -27.99 10.47
N ALA A 113 -4.64 -28.76 10.90
CA ALA A 113 -4.87 -30.07 11.52
C ALA A 113 -5.67 -29.98 12.84
N CYS A 114 -5.40 -28.95 13.67
CA CYS A 114 -6.16 -28.69 14.88
C CYS A 114 -7.62 -28.31 14.59
N VAL A 115 -7.87 -27.42 13.61
CA VAL A 115 -9.22 -27.03 13.18
C VAL A 115 -10.00 -28.25 12.70
N HIS A 116 -9.38 -29.12 11.89
CA HIS A 116 -10.02 -30.35 11.43
C HIS A 116 -10.45 -31.24 12.59
N SER A 117 -9.59 -31.38 13.61
CA SER A 117 -9.85 -32.20 14.79
C SER A 117 -10.91 -31.60 15.73
N ALA A 118 -11.02 -30.27 15.76
CA ALA A 118 -11.96 -29.52 16.58
C ALA A 118 -13.29 -29.21 15.87
N SER A 119 -13.52 -29.72 14.66
CA SER A 119 -14.72 -29.38 13.88
C SER A 119 -16.00 -29.77 14.62
N GLY A 120 -16.92 -28.81 14.76
CA GLY A 120 -18.18 -28.96 15.48
C GLY A 120 -18.06 -28.82 17.00
N THR A 121 -16.88 -28.53 17.54
CA THR A 121 -16.67 -28.30 18.98
C THR A 121 -16.52 -26.81 19.29
N ALA A 122 -16.52 -26.47 20.57
CA ALA A 122 -16.34 -25.07 21.01
C ALA A 122 -14.93 -24.54 20.69
N GLU A 123 -13.95 -25.43 20.53
CA GLU A 123 -12.57 -25.11 20.19
C GLU A 123 -12.37 -24.75 18.71
N GLU A 124 -13.35 -25.02 17.82
CA GLU A 124 -13.24 -24.72 16.38
C GLU A 124 -13.00 -23.22 16.12
N ILE A 125 -13.76 -22.34 16.80
CA ILE A 125 -13.73 -20.89 16.59
C ILE A 125 -12.37 -20.25 16.90
N PRO A 126 -11.75 -20.45 18.09
CA PRO A 126 -10.44 -19.87 18.37
C PRO A 126 -9.35 -20.40 17.43
N LEU A 127 -9.38 -21.70 17.09
CA LEU A 127 -8.42 -22.28 16.14
C LEU A 127 -8.60 -21.73 14.72
N LEU A 128 -9.84 -21.54 14.27
CA LEU A 128 -10.15 -20.91 12.99
C LEU A 128 -9.70 -19.45 12.95
N SER A 129 -9.89 -18.71 14.04
CA SER A 129 -9.43 -17.31 14.16
C SER A 129 -7.91 -17.23 14.01
N ALA A 130 -7.20 -18.11 14.71
CA ALA A 130 -5.74 -18.21 14.65
C ALA A 130 -5.25 -18.59 13.25
N LEU A 131 -5.94 -19.54 12.59
CA LEU A 131 -5.62 -19.95 11.22
C LEU A 131 -5.88 -18.81 10.22
N ALA A 132 -6.99 -18.07 10.38
CA ALA A 132 -7.31 -16.92 9.53
C ALA A 132 -6.29 -15.78 9.67
N ALA A 133 -5.84 -15.50 10.90
CA ALA A 133 -4.81 -14.51 11.17
C ALA A 133 -3.46 -14.92 10.55
N THR A 134 -3.02 -16.16 10.81
CA THR A 134 -1.75 -16.68 10.29
C THR A 134 -1.73 -16.73 8.77
N THR A 135 -2.78 -17.24 8.13
CA THR A 135 -2.86 -17.34 6.67
C THR A 135 -2.91 -15.96 6.01
N ARG A 136 -3.55 -14.95 6.63
CA ARG A 136 -3.49 -13.55 6.18
C ARG A 136 -2.05 -13.00 6.19
N MET A 137 -1.25 -13.40 7.18
CA MET A 137 0.17 -13.03 7.27
C MET A 137 1.06 -13.71 6.23
N MET A 138 0.57 -14.74 5.54
CA MET A 138 1.30 -15.39 4.44
C MET A 138 1.08 -14.72 3.08
N ALA A 139 0.63 -13.45 3.07
CA ALA A 139 0.26 -12.74 1.86
C ALA A 139 -0.69 -13.60 1.01
N ARG A 140 -0.45 -13.77 -0.30
CA ARG A 140 -1.37 -14.47 -1.22
C ARG A 140 -1.21 -15.98 -1.24
N GLN A 141 -0.18 -16.51 -0.56
CA GLN A 141 0.19 -17.93 -0.63
C GLN A 141 -0.88 -18.88 -0.08
N ARG A 142 -1.76 -18.38 0.80
CA ARG A 142 -2.83 -19.16 1.47
C ARG A 142 -4.21 -18.53 1.32
N ASP A 143 -4.45 -17.72 0.29
CA ASP A 143 -5.69 -16.95 0.15
C ASP A 143 -6.95 -17.83 0.16
N ALA A 144 -6.94 -19.00 -0.48
CA ALA A 144 -8.09 -19.90 -0.48
C ALA A 144 -8.46 -20.39 0.93
N LEU A 145 -7.45 -20.76 1.73
CA LEU A 145 -7.63 -21.20 3.11
C LEU A 145 -8.05 -20.03 4.02
N ALA A 146 -7.41 -18.86 3.86
CA ALA A 146 -7.78 -17.65 4.60
C ALA A 146 -9.24 -17.26 4.36
N GLY A 147 -9.67 -17.20 3.09
CA GLY A 147 -11.03 -16.86 2.72
C GLY A 147 -12.06 -17.89 3.19
N TRP A 148 -11.70 -19.17 3.23
CA TRP A 148 -12.53 -20.21 3.85
C TRP A 148 -12.66 -19.97 5.37
N CYS A 149 -11.56 -19.70 6.08
CA CYS A 149 -11.60 -19.47 7.53
C CYS A 149 -12.49 -18.28 7.90
N TYR A 150 -12.33 -17.13 7.23
CA TYR A 150 -13.15 -15.95 7.52
C TYR A 150 -14.64 -16.20 7.28
N ARG A 151 -15.01 -16.87 6.18
CA ARG A 151 -16.41 -17.23 5.93
C ARG A 151 -16.95 -18.22 6.96
N ARG A 152 -16.18 -19.25 7.30
CA ARG A 152 -16.56 -20.23 8.33
C ARG A 152 -16.79 -19.59 9.70
N LEU A 153 -15.98 -18.61 10.09
CA LEU A 153 -16.18 -17.84 11.33
C LEU A 153 -17.52 -17.09 11.32
N THR A 154 -17.88 -16.46 10.19
CA THR A 154 -19.19 -15.77 10.07
C THR A 154 -20.38 -16.74 10.05
N GLU A 155 -20.20 -17.99 9.63
CA GLU A 155 -21.24 -19.03 9.68
C GLU A 155 -21.44 -19.57 11.10
N LEU A 156 -20.34 -19.86 11.80
CA LEU A 156 -20.35 -20.42 13.16
C LEU A 156 -20.82 -19.41 14.21
N ALA A 157 -20.49 -18.14 14.00
CA ALA A 157 -20.75 -17.07 14.94
C ALA A 157 -21.31 -15.82 14.23
N PRO A 158 -22.52 -15.92 13.62
CA PRO A 158 -23.07 -14.89 12.75
C PRO A 158 -23.42 -13.58 13.47
N THR A 159 -23.54 -13.60 14.80
CA THR A 159 -23.83 -12.42 15.62
C THR A 159 -22.58 -11.73 16.16
N GLN A 160 -21.38 -12.19 15.80
CA GLN A 160 -20.12 -11.58 16.22
C GLN A 160 -19.64 -10.58 15.18
N SER A 161 -19.81 -9.28 15.44
CA SER A 161 -19.43 -8.21 14.50
C SER A 161 -17.98 -8.35 14.00
N HIS A 162 -17.04 -8.62 14.90
CA HIS A 162 -15.61 -8.66 14.57
C HIS A 162 -15.25 -9.73 13.52
N HIS A 163 -15.99 -10.85 13.43
CA HIS A 163 -15.76 -11.83 12.37
C HIS A 163 -16.15 -11.29 10.98
N HIS A 164 -17.27 -10.57 10.90
CA HIS A 164 -17.70 -9.90 9.68
C HIS A 164 -16.75 -8.75 9.29
N TYR A 165 -16.30 -7.96 10.27
CA TYR A 165 -15.31 -6.90 10.05
C TYR A 165 -14.00 -7.48 9.49
N ASN A 166 -13.49 -8.57 10.07
CA ASN A 166 -12.26 -9.21 9.62
C ASN A 166 -12.40 -9.84 8.23
N LEU A 167 -13.57 -10.42 7.88
CA LEU A 167 -13.87 -10.84 6.51
C LEU A 167 -13.84 -9.63 5.55
N GLY A 168 -14.44 -8.50 5.97
CA GLY A 168 -14.40 -7.24 5.23
C GLY A 168 -12.98 -6.76 4.94
N LEU A 169 -12.11 -6.77 5.95
CA LEU A 169 -10.70 -6.40 5.84
C LEU A 169 -9.93 -7.34 4.91
N TYR A 170 -10.14 -8.66 5.02
CA TYR A 170 -9.56 -9.65 4.11
C TYR A 170 -9.97 -9.36 2.66
N CYS A 171 -11.27 -9.20 2.41
CA CYS A 171 -11.81 -8.92 1.09
C CYS A 171 -11.26 -7.61 0.50
N LYS A 172 -11.14 -6.54 1.31
CA LYS A 172 -10.55 -5.25 0.90
C LYS A 172 -9.15 -5.44 0.31
N THR A 173 -8.27 -6.12 1.04
CA THR A 173 -6.88 -6.33 0.60
C THR A 173 -6.77 -7.31 -0.58
N ARG A 174 -7.86 -8.01 -0.94
CA ARG A 174 -7.94 -9.02 -2.01
C ARG A 174 -8.68 -8.55 -3.26
N GLY A 175 -9.13 -7.29 -3.29
CA GLY A 175 -9.92 -6.78 -4.42
C GLY A 175 -11.34 -7.32 -4.48
N LEU A 176 -11.77 -8.07 -3.47
CA LEU A 176 -13.13 -8.63 -3.36
C LEU A 176 -14.10 -7.57 -2.80
N PHE A 177 -14.07 -6.36 -3.37
CA PHE A 177 -14.67 -5.17 -2.76
C PHE A 177 -16.17 -5.29 -2.49
N ALA A 178 -16.93 -5.89 -3.41
CA ALA A 178 -18.37 -6.11 -3.22
C ALA A 178 -18.67 -7.09 -2.08
N GLU A 179 -17.84 -8.13 -1.89
CA GLU A 179 -17.97 -9.04 -0.74
C GLU A 179 -17.56 -8.33 0.56
N GLY A 180 -16.47 -7.55 0.51
CA GLY A 180 -16.01 -6.75 1.64
C GLY A 180 -17.02 -5.69 2.09
N LEU A 181 -17.76 -5.08 1.16
CA LEU A 181 -18.83 -4.13 1.47
C LEU A 181 -19.94 -4.84 2.26
N ARG A 182 -20.44 -5.98 1.76
CA ARG A 182 -21.47 -6.75 2.45
C ARG A 182 -21.04 -7.21 3.85
N ALA A 183 -19.79 -7.65 3.98
CA ALA A 183 -19.24 -8.06 5.27
C ALA A 183 -19.16 -6.88 6.27
N ASN A 184 -18.66 -5.71 5.84
CA ASN A 184 -18.62 -4.53 6.71
C ASN A 184 -20.02 -4.00 7.08
N GLN A 185 -21.01 -4.13 6.19
CA GLN A 185 -22.41 -3.80 6.49
C GLN A 185 -23.01 -4.78 7.51
N ALA A 186 -22.74 -6.08 7.38
CA ALA A 186 -23.16 -7.09 8.34
C ALA A 186 -22.53 -6.84 9.72
N ALA A 187 -21.24 -6.48 9.78
CA ALA A 187 -20.58 -6.07 11.00
C ALA A 187 -21.26 -4.83 11.63
N GLY A 188 -21.52 -3.79 10.82
CA GLY A 188 -22.16 -2.56 11.29
C GLY A 188 -23.57 -2.77 11.82
N ALA A 189 -24.34 -3.72 11.28
CA ALA A 189 -25.68 -4.05 11.77
C ALA A 189 -25.69 -4.73 13.15
N LEU A 190 -24.53 -5.27 13.59
CA LEU A 190 -24.36 -5.96 14.87
C LEU A 190 -23.70 -5.07 15.94
N GLU A 191 -23.17 -3.91 15.56
CA GLU A 191 -22.49 -2.99 16.44
C GLU A 191 -23.46 -2.08 17.20
N ALA A 192 -23.20 -1.87 18.50
CA ALA A 192 -23.92 -0.87 19.29
C ALA A 192 -23.46 0.56 18.95
N GLU A 193 -22.18 0.73 18.65
CA GLU A 193 -21.57 2.00 18.27
C GLU A 193 -20.67 1.80 17.04
N PRO A 194 -20.64 2.75 16.09
CA PRO A 194 -19.80 2.63 14.90
C PRO A 194 -18.32 2.53 15.25
N LEU A 195 -17.69 1.42 14.90
CA LEU A 195 -16.23 1.32 14.90
C LEU A 195 -15.65 2.10 13.70
N GLU A 196 -14.86 3.14 13.96
CA GLU A 196 -14.30 4.01 12.92
C GLU A 196 -13.56 3.21 11.83
N GLY A 197 -12.69 2.27 12.22
CA GLY A 197 -11.94 1.43 11.27
C GLY A 197 -12.84 0.60 10.35
N ARG A 198 -14.00 0.14 10.84
CA ARG A 198 -15.00 -0.56 10.02
C ARG A 198 -15.64 0.39 9.01
N VAL A 199 -16.07 1.58 9.43
CA VAL A 199 -16.72 2.55 8.53
C VAL A 199 -15.76 2.98 7.42
N TRP A 200 -14.47 3.17 7.74
CA TRP A 200 -13.42 3.40 6.74
C TRP A 200 -13.31 2.25 5.74
N ASN A 201 -13.21 1.00 6.22
CA ASN A 201 -13.13 -0.17 5.34
C ASN A 201 -14.40 -0.35 4.49
N GLU A 202 -15.58 -0.06 5.04
CA GLU A 202 -16.85 -0.08 4.32
C GLU A 202 -16.84 0.92 3.15
N GLY A 203 -16.41 2.16 3.40
CA GLY A 203 -16.31 3.18 2.36
C GLY A 203 -15.28 2.87 1.28
N ILE A 204 -14.13 2.27 1.66
CA ILE A 204 -13.12 1.80 0.70
C ILE A 204 -13.69 0.68 -0.16
N CYS A 205 -14.35 -0.32 0.45
CA CYS A 205 -15.01 -1.40 -0.28
C CYS A 205 -16.14 -0.90 -1.19
N ALA A 206 -16.95 0.07 -0.75
CA ALA A 206 -17.97 0.68 -1.61
C ALA A 206 -17.35 1.39 -2.83
N THR A 207 -16.25 2.13 -2.61
CA THR A 207 -15.52 2.82 -3.69
C THR A 207 -14.91 1.82 -4.67
N GLY A 208 -14.21 0.79 -4.18
CA GLY A 208 -13.59 -0.24 -5.01
C GLY A 208 -14.61 -1.13 -5.74
N ALA A 209 -15.82 -1.28 -5.21
CA ALA A 209 -16.91 -1.99 -5.87
C ALA A 209 -17.63 -1.15 -6.95
N GLY A 210 -17.30 0.14 -7.10
CA GLY A 210 -18.00 1.07 -8.00
C GLY A 210 -19.36 1.53 -7.48
N GLU A 211 -19.68 1.29 -6.20
CA GLU A 211 -20.95 1.65 -5.56
C GLU A 211 -20.94 3.11 -5.09
N GLY A 212 -20.78 4.04 -6.03
CA GLY A 212 -20.50 5.45 -5.75
C GLY A 212 -21.54 6.15 -4.86
N ALA A 213 -22.83 5.83 -5.02
CA ALA A 213 -23.89 6.38 -4.17
C ALA A 213 -23.78 5.89 -2.71
N ILE A 214 -23.44 4.61 -2.51
CA ILE A 214 -23.21 4.03 -1.18
C ILE A 214 -21.97 4.64 -0.56
N ALA A 215 -20.86 4.70 -1.31
CA ALA A 215 -19.62 5.31 -0.87
C ALA A 215 -19.83 6.79 -0.46
N LEU A 216 -20.58 7.55 -1.26
CA LEU A 216 -20.92 8.95 -0.96
C LEU A 216 -21.64 9.08 0.38
N ALA A 217 -22.67 8.26 0.61
CA ALA A 217 -23.43 8.28 1.85
C ALA A 217 -22.57 7.93 3.08
N ILE A 218 -21.70 6.92 2.95
CA ILE A 218 -20.75 6.54 4.02
C ILE A 218 -19.83 7.71 4.35
N TRP A 219 -19.17 8.29 3.34
CA TRP A 219 -18.22 9.39 3.55
C TRP A 219 -18.89 10.65 4.13
N GLN A 220 -20.09 10.99 3.67
CA GLN A 220 -20.88 12.09 4.26
C GLN A 220 -21.28 11.79 5.72
N GLY A 221 -21.60 10.53 6.04
CA GLY A 221 -21.83 10.09 7.42
C GLY A 221 -20.60 10.29 8.32
N MET A 222 -19.40 10.11 7.75
CA MET A 222 -18.11 10.46 8.39
C MET A 222 -17.77 11.95 8.33
N ARG A 223 -18.73 12.81 7.96
CA ARG A 223 -18.60 14.28 7.86
C ARG A 223 -17.53 14.75 6.86
N GLN A 224 -17.23 13.93 5.86
CA GLN A 224 -16.38 14.34 4.76
C GLN A 224 -17.12 15.38 3.88
N VAL A 225 -16.41 16.41 3.44
CA VAL A 225 -16.97 17.43 2.53
C VAL A 225 -16.82 16.93 1.10
N ILE A 226 -17.82 16.15 0.67
CA ILE A 226 -17.75 15.36 -0.56
C ILE A 226 -19.13 15.29 -1.25
N GLN A 227 -19.12 15.23 -2.58
CA GLN A 227 -20.32 15.17 -3.43
C GLN A 227 -20.17 14.08 -4.49
N ALA A 228 -21.22 13.81 -5.25
CA ALA A 228 -21.09 12.97 -6.45
C ALA A 228 -20.13 13.65 -7.44
N GLY A 229 -19.14 12.90 -7.92
CA GLY A 229 -18.04 13.42 -8.71
C GLY A 229 -17.89 12.76 -10.06
N ARG A 230 -16.68 12.92 -10.61
CA ARG A 230 -16.27 12.24 -11.84
C ARG A 230 -16.25 10.72 -11.65
N PHE A 231 -16.25 9.99 -12.76
CA PHE A 231 -16.12 8.52 -12.79
C PHE A 231 -17.22 7.75 -12.04
N GLY A 232 -18.33 8.42 -11.69
CA GLY A 232 -19.39 7.82 -10.88
C GLY A 232 -19.00 7.59 -9.42
N LEU A 233 -17.94 8.25 -8.93
CA LEU A 233 -17.42 8.10 -7.57
C LEU A 233 -17.54 9.42 -6.78
N PRO A 234 -17.48 9.36 -5.43
CA PRO A 234 -17.50 10.56 -4.59
C PRO A 234 -16.25 11.43 -4.80
N GLU A 235 -16.42 12.75 -4.91
CA GLU A 235 -15.33 13.69 -5.12
C GLU A 235 -15.47 14.94 -4.22
N GLY A 236 -14.36 15.36 -3.65
CA GLY A 236 -14.23 16.49 -2.74
C GLY A 236 -12.86 17.13 -2.86
N ARG A 237 -12.59 18.14 -2.03
CA ARG A 237 -11.28 18.80 -1.99
C ARG A 237 -10.48 18.27 -0.81
N TYR A 238 -9.36 17.62 -1.10
CA TYR A 238 -8.46 17.07 -0.11
C TYR A 238 -7.06 17.68 -0.25
N PRO A 239 -6.30 17.78 0.85
CA PRO A 239 -4.87 18.08 0.77
C PRO A 239 -4.16 17.05 -0.12
N SER A 240 -3.15 17.54 -0.85
CA SER A 240 -2.29 16.68 -1.66
C SER A 240 -1.66 15.58 -0.80
N CYS A 241 -1.54 14.39 -1.38
CA CYS A 241 -0.82 13.28 -0.76
C CYS A 241 0.07 12.61 -1.79
N LYS A 242 0.90 11.69 -1.28
CA LYS A 242 1.69 10.81 -2.11
C LYS A 242 1.13 9.40 -2.11
N VAL A 243 1.42 8.67 -3.18
CA VAL A 243 1.13 7.24 -3.29
C VAL A 243 2.38 6.51 -3.72
N ARG A 244 2.72 5.42 -3.01
CA ARG A 244 3.69 4.44 -3.48
C ARG A 244 2.99 3.53 -4.47
N LEU A 245 3.01 3.92 -5.74
CA LEU A 245 2.52 3.09 -6.83
C LEU A 245 3.40 1.85 -6.95
N ALA A 246 2.74 0.73 -7.23
CA ALA A 246 3.36 -0.56 -7.47
C ALA A 246 2.92 -1.08 -8.85
N GLN A 247 3.83 -1.78 -9.53
CA GLN A 247 3.55 -2.50 -10.76
C GLN A 247 2.42 -3.53 -10.56
N ARG A 248 2.36 -4.09 -9.35
CA ARG A 248 1.32 -5.02 -8.93
C ARG A 248 0.63 -4.45 -7.67
N PRO A 249 -0.48 -3.72 -7.84
CA PRO A 249 -1.25 -3.14 -6.74
C PRO A 249 -1.71 -4.23 -5.78
N LEU A 250 -1.78 -3.92 -4.48
CA LEU A 250 -2.00 -4.94 -3.45
C LEU A 250 -3.20 -5.84 -3.75
N ALA A 251 -4.35 -5.23 -4.06
CA ALA A 251 -5.62 -5.90 -4.25
C ALA A 251 -5.67 -6.74 -5.54
N GLU A 252 -4.80 -6.47 -6.50
CA GLU A 252 -4.77 -7.13 -7.82
C GLU A 252 -3.79 -8.32 -7.87
N ARG A 253 -3.00 -8.54 -6.82
CA ARG A 253 -2.01 -9.64 -6.77
C ARG A 253 -2.64 -11.02 -6.75
N THR A 254 -1.89 -11.97 -7.31
CA THR A 254 -2.16 -13.40 -7.23
C THR A 254 -1.06 -14.09 -6.41
N ALA A 255 -1.25 -15.37 -6.07
CA ALA A 255 -0.21 -16.15 -5.39
C ALA A 255 1.09 -16.30 -6.22
N ALA A 256 0.99 -16.30 -7.55
CA ALA A 256 2.14 -16.39 -8.45
C ALA A 256 2.93 -15.08 -8.56
N GLU A 257 2.29 -13.95 -8.27
CA GLU A 257 2.83 -12.61 -8.43
C GLU A 257 2.61 -11.80 -7.14
N ASP A 258 3.06 -12.38 -6.03
CA ASP A 258 2.83 -11.89 -4.66
C ASP A 258 3.95 -10.97 -4.16
N ASP A 259 4.33 -10.03 -5.00
CA ASP A 259 5.31 -8.98 -4.73
C ASP A 259 4.89 -7.70 -5.49
N PRO A 260 5.30 -6.50 -5.04
CA PRO A 260 4.87 -5.24 -5.66
C PRO A 260 5.45 -5.00 -7.06
N GLY A 261 6.51 -5.71 -7.45
CA GLY A 261 7.29 -5.43 -8.66
C GLY A 261 8.06 -4.12 -8.55
N LEU A 262 8.12 -3.38 -9.65
CA LEU A 262 8.65 -2.02 -9.64
C LEU A 262 7.72 -1.09 -8.84
N GLU A 263 8.31 -0.07 -8.21
CA GLU A 263 7.55 0.91 -7.44
C GLU A 263 8.05 2.34 -7.69
N GLU A 264 7.15 3.30 -7.60
CA GLU A 264 7.44 4.74 -7.71
C GLU A 264 6.54 5.51 -6.75
N THR A 265 7.10 6.47 -6.01
CA THR A 265 6.32 7.33 -5.11
C THR A 265 6.03 8.65 -5.79
N ILE A 266 4.76 8.92 -6.03
CA ILE A 266 4.30 10.09 -6.78
C ILE A 266 3.31 10.94 -5.99
N TRP A 267 3.04 12.14 -6.48
CA TRP A 267 1.92 12.96 -6.04
C TRP A 267 0.66 12.61 -6.84
N ILE A 268 -0.50 12.67 -6.17
CA ILE A 268 -1.80 12.50 -6.84
C ILE A 268 -2.72 13.69 -6.56
N GLU A 269 -3.66 13.92 -7.47
CA GLU A 269 -4.85 14.72 -7.20
C GLU A 269 -5.81 13.85 -6.38
N ARG A 270 -5.87 14.08 -5.06
CA ARG A 270 -6.72 13.30 -4.17
C ARG A 270 -8.18 13.76 -4.28
N LEU A 271 -9.05 12.87 -4.73
CA LEU A 271 -10.47 13.15 -4.97
C LEU A 271 -11.35 12.78 -3.79
N SER A 272 -10.97 11.76 -3.03
CA SER A 272 -11.75 11.25 -1.90
C SER A 272 -10.81 10.76 -0.79
N PRO A 273 -11.36 10.26 0.34
CA PRO A 273 -10.53 9.65 1.37
C PRO A 273 -9.70 8.47 0.87
N CYS A 274 -10.11 7.78 -0.21
CA CYS A 274 -9.47 6.54 -0.64
C CYS A 274 -9.20 6.42 -2.16
N HIS A 275 -9.33 7.49 -2.95
CA HIS A 275 -8.92 7.43 -4.36
C HIS A 275 -8.46 8.79 -4.90
N GLY A 276 -7.72 8.78 -6.00
CA GLY A 276 -7.29 9.98 -6.71
C GLY A 276 -6.75 9.71 -8.11
N ILE A 277 -6.39 10.79 -8.81
CA ILE A 277 -5.88 10.75 -10.18
C ILE A 277 -4.35 10.88 -10.16
N ILE A 278 -3.67 10.05 -10.94
CA ILE A 278 -2.23 10.18 -11.18
C ILE A 278 -1.96 11.47 -11.97
N ARG A 279 -1.26 12.43 -11.37
CA ARG A 279 -0.86 13.70 -12.00
C ARG A 279 0.65 13.86 -12.19
N SER A 280 1.40 12.79 -11.96
CA SER A 280 2.82 12.68 -12.30
C SER A 280 2.97 11.70 -13.46
N VAL A 281 3.73 12.09 -14.50
CA VAL A 281 4.09 11.12 -15.54
C VAL A 281 5.20 10.23 -15.01
N LEU A 282 4.97 8.92 -14.99
CA LEU A 282 5.85 7.97 -14.30
C LEU A 282 7.18 7.81 -15.01
N TYR A 283 8.23 7.56 -14.23
CA TYR A 283 9.53 7.15 -14.75
C TYR A 283 9.54 5.64 -15.02
N GLN A 284 8.98 4.85 -14.11
CA GLN A 284 8.85 3.40 -14.21
C GLN A 284 7.63 2.99 -15.06
N GLN A 285 7.70 1.80 -15.66
CA GLN A 285 6.55 1.19 -16.33
C GLN A 285 5.77 0.33 -15.33
N LEU A 286 4.79 0.94 -14.64
CA LEU A 286 4.02 0.28 -13.58
C LEU A 286 2.70 -0.33 -14.06
N GLY A 287 2.33 -0.16 -15.33
CA GLY A 287 1.03 -0.62 -15.86
C GLY A 287 -0.16 0.25 -15.43
N VAL A 288 0.13 1.37 -14.76
CA VAL A 288 -0.74 2.53 -14.55
C VAL A 288 0.06 3.76 -14.98
N ASP A 289 -0.63 4.81 -15.42
CA ASP A 289 0.01 6.01 -15.94
C ASP A 289 -0.79 7.29 -15.65
N TYR A 290 -0.29 8.42 -16.14
CA TYR A 290 -0.94 9.72 -16.01
C TYR A 290 -2.43 9.67 -16.38
N GLY A 291 -3.27 10.29 -15.55
CA GLY A 291 -4.72 10.32 -15.72
C GLY A 291 -5.47 9.11 -15.15
N ASP A 292 -4.79 7.99 -14.88
CA ASP A 292 -5.44 6.82 -14.28
C ASP A 292 -5.96 7.15 -12.87
N VAL A 293 -7.08 6.50 -12.51
CA VAL A 293 -7.69 6.62 -11.18
C VAL A 293 -7.26 5.44 -10.34
N VAL A 294 -6.54 5.73 -9.26
CA VAL A 294 -6.02 4.73 -8.32
C VAL A 294 -6.71 4.83 -6.98
N MET A 295 -6.83 3.69 -6.32
CA MET A 295 -7.34 3.54 -4.98
C MET A 295 -6.18 3.39 -3.98
N ILE A 296 -6.32 4.05 -2.84
CA ILE A 296 -5.37 4.06 -1.74
C ILE A 296 -6.06 3.56 -0.46
N ASP A 297 -5.28 3.05 0.49
CA ASP A 297 -5.82 2.75 1.82
C ASP A 297 -6.05 4.04 2.63
N GLY A 298 -6.86 3.94 3.70
CA GLY A 298 -7.09 5.04 4.64
C GLY A 298 -5.92 5.31 5.59
N ALA A 299 -5.06 4.29 5.81
CA ALA A 299 -3.86 4.39 6.64
C ALA A 299 -2.62 4.66 5.76
N PRO A 300 -1.84 5.73 6.03
CA PRO A 300 -0.57 5.95 5.35
C PRO A 300 0.50 4.97 5.86
N ILE A 301 1.41 4.57 4.96
CA ILE A 301 2.54 3.68 5.28
C ILE A 301 3.74 4.45 5.84
N THR A 302 3.80 5.76 5.58
CA THR A 302 4.81 6.68 6.14
C THR A 302 4.39 8.13 5.89
N TYR A 303 5.16 9.08 6.41
CA TYR A 303 5.01 10.51 6.14
C TYR A 303 6.33 11.09 5.62
N HIS A 304 6.23 11.97 4.62
CA HIS A 304 7.38 12.75 4.12
C HIS A 304 7.26 14.18 4.60
N ARG A 305 8.32 14.70 5.22
CA ARG A 305 8.38 16.10 5.66
C ARG A 305 8.78 17.01 4.50
N TYR A 306 8.08 18.13 4.38
CA TYR A 306 8.38 19.23 3.46
C TYR A 306 8.30 20.54 4.24
N GLY A 307 9.44 21.00 4.77
CA GLY A 307 9.45 22.13 5.69
C GLY A 307 8.63 21.83 6.95
N GLU A 308 7.59 22.60 7.21
CA GLU A 308 6.66 22.38 8.33
C GLU A 308 5.55 21.36 8.01
N ASP A 309 5.35 21.03 6.73
CA ASP A 309 4.28 20.13 6.30
C ASP A 309 4.67 18.66 6.47
N ARG A 310 3.71 17.85 6.91
CA ARG A 310 3.79 16.39 6.95
C ARG A 310 2.85 15.81 5.91
N ILE A 311 3.43 15.25 4.85
CA ILE A 311 2.69 14.72 3.71
C ILE A 311 2.52 13.22 3.86
N PRO A 312 1.28 12.70 3.93
CA PRO A 312 1.05 11.27 4.02
C PRO A 312 1.42 10.56 2.71
N VAL A 313 2.05 9.39 2.84
CA VAL A 313 2.31 8.47 1.74
C VAL A 313 1.41 7.26 1.91
N PHE A 314 0.53 7.01 0.95
CA PHE A 314 -0.39 5.90 0.98
C PHE A 314 0.07 4.74 0.09
N PRO A 315 -0.35 3.49 0.39
CA PRO A 315 -0.07 2.36 -0.49
C PRO A 315 -1.03 2.32 -1.67
N HIS A 316 -0.57 1.81 -2.82
CA HIS A 316 -1.42 1.55 -3.98
C HIS A 316 -2.24 0.28 -3.78
N LEU A 317 -3.54 0.45 -3.50
CA LEU A 317 -4.45 -0.66 -3.23
C LEU A 317 -4.94 -1.30 -4.53
N ALA A 318 -5.48 -0.52 -5.47
CA ALA A 318 -6.01 -1.01 -6.75
C ALA A 318 -6.07 0.11 -7.79
N THR A 319 -6.15 -0.27 -9.06
CA THR A 319 -6.45 0.62 -10.20
C THR A 319 -7.96 0.57 -10.46
N LEU A 320 -8.66 1.70 -10.33
CA LEU A 320 -10.10 1.78 -10.55
C LEU A 320 -10.44 2.02 -12.02
N LEU A 321 -9.67 2.88 -12.69
CA LEU A 321 -9.91 3.25 -14.08
C LEU A 321 -8.58 3.53 -14.77
N ARG A 322 -8.39 2.90 -15.93
CA ARG A 322 -7.31 3.24 -16.85
C ARG A 322 -7.84 4.18 -17.93
N GLN A 323 -7.27 5.37 -18.03
CA GLN A 323 -7.64 6.37 -19.04
C GLN A 323 -6.91 6.14 -20.36
N GLY A 324 -5.77 5.45 -20.34
CA GLY A 324 -5.03 5.13 -21.56
C GLY A 324 -4.44 6.38 -22.23
N TYR A 325 -3.85 7.28 -21.45
CA TYR A 325 -3.12 8.42 -21.99
C TYR A 325 -2.00 7.94 -22.93
N GLN A 326 -1.84 8.68 -24.02
CA GLN A 326 -0.74 8.52 -24.97
C GLN A 326 0.51 9.15 -24.35
N LEU A 327 1.61 8.39 -24.30
CA LEU A 327 2.86 8.83 -23.70
C LEU A 327 3.97 8.80 -24.76
N TYR A 328 4.70 9.92 -24.88
CA TYR A 328 5.80 10.04 -25.84
C TYR A 328 7.06 10.54 -25.14
N ASP A 329 8.14 9.77 -25.21
CA ASP A 329 9.44 10.20 -24.69
C ASP A 329 9.98 11.40 -25.48
N PHE A 330 10.55 12.38 -24.76
CA PHE A 330 11.23 13.52 -25.38
C PHE A 330 12.65 13.71 -24.87
N ALA A 331 13.45 14.41 -25.67
CA ALA A 331 14.67 15.08 -25.23
C ALA A 331 14.61 16.54 -25.65
N GLY A 332 15.17 17.44 -24.85
CA GLY A 332 15.08 18.86 -25.10
C GLY A 332 16.18 19.67 -24.47
N THR A 333 16.22 20.94 -24.83
CA THR A 333 17.10 21.95 -24.22
C THR A 333 16.29 23.15 -23.78
N GLN A 334 16.73 23.81 -22.73
CA GLN A 334 16.13 25.02 -22.17
C GLN A 334 17.23 25.90 -21.54
N GLN A 335 16.94 27.18 -21.31
CA GLN A 335 17.89 28.08 -20.66
C GLN A 335 17.71 28.08 -19.14
N ALA A 336 16.50 28.30 -18.66
CA ALA A 336 16.15 28.20 -17.24
C ALA A 336 15.36 26.93 -16.92
N GLN A 337 15.39 26.53 -15.64
CA GLN A 337 14.60 25.44 -15.10
C GLN A 337 13.09 25.68 -15.36
N GLY A 338 12.37 24.65 -15.79
CA GLY A 338 10.91 24.69 -15.95
C GLY A 338 10.39 25.29 -17.27
N GLU A 339 11.22 25.91 -18.12
CA GLU A 339 10.75 26.51 -19.39
C GLU A 339 10.01 25.50 -20.29
N LEU A 340 10.50 24.26 -20.38
CA LEU A 340 9.83 23.22 -21.16
C LEU A 340 8.58 22.67 -20.47
N ALA A 341 8.50 22.70 -19.13
CA ALA A 341 7.30 22.29 -18.41
C ALA A 341 6.14 23.28 -18.65
N GLU A 342 6.44 24.58 -18.77
CA GLU A 342 5.47 25.64 -19.07
C GLU A 342 4.79 25.50 -20.44
N VAL A 343 5.37 24.72 -21.37
CA VAL A 343 4.74 24.39 -22.65
C VAL A 343 3.36 23.77 -22.45
N SER A 344 3.17 23.02 -21.36
CA SER A 344 1.88 22.40 -21.00
C SER A 344 0.72 23.40 -20.95
N GLY A 345 0.98 24.66 -20.57
CA GLY A 345 -0.08 25.69 -20.48
C GLY A 345 -0.64 26.15 -21.83
N ALA A 346 -0.01 25.75 -22.94
CA ALA A 346 -0.46 26.03 -24.30
C ALA A 346 -1.04 24.79 -25.00
N LEU A 347 -1.12 23.65 -24.32
CA LEU A 347 -1.68 22.42 -24.86
C LEU A 347 -3.14 22.27 -24.42
N ASP A 348 -3.95 21.67 -25.29
CA ASP A 348 -5.36 21.41 -25.03
C ASP A 348 -5.56 20.11 -24.22
N ASP A 349 -6.79 19.93 -23.74
CA ASP A 349 -7.32 18.67 -23.21
C ASP A 349 -6.47 18.02 -22.10
N ASP A 350 -5.84 18.76 -21.19
CA ASP A 350 -5.05 18.16 -20.09
C ASP A 350 -3.76 17.44 -20.57
N ALA A 351 -3.29 17.74 -21.79
CA ALA A 351 -1.97 17.30 -22.24
C ALA A 351 -0.84 18.04 -21.49
N VAL A 352 0.22 17.32 -21.14
CA VAL A 352 1.32 17.85 -20.32
C VAL A 352 2.70 17.45 -20.85
N VAL A 353 3.65 18.37 -20.73
CA VAL A 353 5.09 18.11 -20.91
C VAL A 353 5.71 17.93 -19.54
N TYR A 354 6.03 16.68 -19.18
CA TYR A 354 6.58 16.34 -17.87
C TYR A 354 8.09 16.13 -17.92
N VAL A 355 8.84 17.06 -17.34
CA VAL A 355 10.31 17.08 -17.38
C VAL A 355 10.91 16.21 -16.27
N HIS A 356 11.08 14.91 -16.52
CA HIS A 356 11.62 13.96 -15.52
C HIS A 356 12.96 14.40 -14.94
N THR A 357 13.81 15.05 -15.73
CA THR A 357 15.14 15.50 -15.27
C THR A 357 15.08 16.43 -14.07
N GLU A 358 13.97 17.17 -13.94
CA GLU A 358 13.74 18.16 -12.88
C GLU A 358 12.74 17.67 -11.83
N GLN A 359 11.90 16.70 -12.16
CA GLN A 359 10.78 16.27 -11.32
C GLN A 359 11.02 14.91 -10.64
N PHE A 360 12.16 14.26 -10.91
CA PHE A 360 12.50 12.93 -10.37
C PHE A 360 13.67 12.99 -9.40
N VAL A 361 13.52 12.30 -8.26
CA VAL A 361 14.58 12.13 -7.26
C VAL A 361 14.69 10.66 -6.87
N THR A 362 15.93 10.15 -6.82
CA THR A 362 16.21 8.81 -6.29
C THR A 362 16.56 8.91 -4.80
N LEU A 363 15.86 8.14 -3.97
CA LEU A 363 16.12 8.03 -2.53
C LEU A 363 16.55 6.60 -2.18
N CYS A 364 17.47 6.47 -1.23
CA CYS A 364 17.70 5.16 -0.61
C CYS A 364 16.51 4.81 0.30
N GLN A 365 16.32 3.52 0.57
CA GLN A 365 15.21 3.03 1.40
C GLN A 365 15.16 3.69 2.78
N ARG A 366 16.32 3.96 3.40
CA ARG A 366 16.39 4.64 4.71
C ARG A 366 15.88 6.08 4.64
N CYS A 367 16.29 6.84 3.64
CA CYS A 367 15.81 8.22 3.46
C CYS A 367 14.32 8.25 3.11
N TRP A 368 13.86 7.31 2.28
CA TRP A 368 12.45 7.22 1.89
C TRP A 368 11.53 6.88 3.07
N ARG A 369 11.98 6.04 4.02
CA ARG A 369 11.22 5.68 5.24
C ARG A 369 11.35 6.70 6.38
N SER A 370 12.22 7.70 6.24
CA SER A 370 12.53 8.63 7.33
C SER A 370 11.54 9.79 7.36
N GLU A 371 10.67 9.83 8.37
CA GLU A 371 9.77 10.98 8.59
C GLU A 371 10.50 12.27 9.02
N GLN A 372 11.78 12.15 9.40
CA GLN A 372 12.60 13.27 9.87
C GLN A 372 13.42 13.92 8.75
N THR A 373 13.53 13.24 7.60
CA THR A 373 14.25 13.77 6.45
C THR A 373 13.39 14.85 5.79
N ASP A 374 13.93 16.06 5.69
CA ASP A 374 13.26 17.14 4.99
C ASP A 374 13.47 17.03 3.48
N HIS A 375 12.38 16.87 2.75
CA HIS A 375 12.38 16.74 1.31
C HIS A 375 12.13 18.06 0.58
N GLU A 376 11.96 19.17 1.29
CA GLU A 376 11.87 20.52 0.70
C GLU A 376 13.19 20.94 0.05
N GLN A 377 14.33 20.55 0.65
CA GLN A 377 15.66 20.99 0.25
C GLN A 377 16.33 20.10 -0.80
N HIS A 378 15.61 19.17 -1.44
CA HIS A 378 16.15 18.48 -2.60
C HIS A 378 16.34 19.49 -3.72
N SER A 379 17.55 20.04 -3.85
CA SER A 379 17.88 21.00 -4.88
C SER A 379 17.63 20.37 -6.24
N LEU A 380 16.56 20.82 -6.90
CA LEU A 380 16.35 20.53 -8.30
C LEU A 380 17.56 21.12 -9.04
N ARG A 381 18.33 20.26 -9.70
CA ARG A 381 19.50 20.72 -10.45
C ARG A 381 19.01 21.47 -11.66
N GLU A 382 19.47 22.71 -11.83
CA GLU A 382 19.28 23.44 -13.08
C GLU A 382 19.89 22.61 -14.22
N ALA A 383 19.03 22.23 -15.18
CA ALA A 383 19.41 21.36 -16.28
C ALA A 383 19.06 22.06 -17.59
N HIS A 384 20.09 22.38 -18.39
CA HIS A 384 19.91 22.94 -19.73
C HIS A 384 19.61 21.87 -20.78
N VAL A 385 19.88 20.61 -20.45
CA VAL A 385 19.55 19.42 -21.23
C VAL A 385 18.62 18.56 -20.40
N VAL A 386 17.42 18.32 -20.91
CA VAL A 386 16.37 17.61 -20.19
C VAL A 386 15.79 16.49 -21.02
N VAL A 387 15.31 15.48 -20.31
CA VAL A 387 14.47 14.40 -20.83
C VAL A 387 13.22 14.29 -19.98
N GLY A 388 12.16 13.77 -20.59
CA GLY A 388 10.88 13.58 -19.96
C GLY A 388 9.90 12.89 -20.91
N ARG A 389 8.61 13.05 -20.65
CA ARG A 389 7.53 12.53 -21.48
C ARG A 389 6.46 13.60 -21.73
N VAL A 390 5.86 13.57 -22.91
CA VAL A 390 4.60 14.22 -23.20
C VAL A 390 3.49 13.22 -22.91
N ALA A 391 2.52 13.60 -22.08
CA ALA A 391 1.31 12.83 -21.86
C ALA A 391 0.12 13.55 -22.49
N ALA A 392 -0.71 12.84 -23.22
CA ALA A 392 -1.90 13.38 -23.87
C ALA A 392 -3.08 12.41 -23.72
N PRO A 393 -4.33 12.89 -23.60
CA PRO A 393 -5.48 12.01 -23.55
C PRO A 393 -5.60 11.14 -24.81
N PRO A 394 -6.30 10.00 -24.73
CA PRO A 394 -6.48 9.10 -25.86
C PRO A 394 -7.25 9.74 -27.04
N GLN A 395 -8.10 10.74 -26.78
CA GLN A 395 -8.90 11.40 -27.82
C GLN A 395 -8.15 12.49 -28.59
N LEU A 396 -7.00 12.96 -28.12
CA LEU A 396 -6.25 14.02 -28.78
C LEU A 396 -5.47 13.44 -29.97
N ASP A 397 -5.74 13.96 -31.18
CA ASP A 397 -5.05 13.52 -32.40
C ASP A 397 -3.54 13.83 -32.29
N PRO A 398 -2.65 12.83 -32.50
CA PRO A 398 -1.21 13.05 -32.48
C PRO A 398 -0.73 14.15 -33.44
N VAL A 399 -1.39 14.35 -34.59
CA VAL A 399 -1.06 15.43 -35.53
C VAL A 399 -1.33 16.80 -34.90
N GLU A 400 -2.46 16.91 -34.21
CA GLU A 400 -2.86 18.14 -33.52
C GLU A 400 -1.96 18.42 -32.32
N LEU A 401 -1.65 17.39 -31.50
CA LEU A 401 -0.71 17.52 -30.39
C LEU A 401 0.68 18.00 -30.87
N LEU A 402 1.20 17.42 -31.95
CA LEU A 402 2.48 17.84 -32.52
C LEU A 402 2.45 19.30 -32.99
N ARG A 403 1.36 19.71 -33.64
CA ARG A 403 1.15 21.10 -34.08
C ARG A 403 1.14 22.07 -32.89
N GLN A 404 0.46 21.71 -31.79
CA GLN A 404 0.41 22.53 -30.57
C GLN A 404 1.79 22.65 -29.92
N LEU A 405 2.53 21.55 -29.81
CA LEU A 405 3.90 21.55 -29.30
C LEU A 405 4.82 22.44 -30.14
N ASP A 406 4.77 22.33 -31.47
CA ASP A 406 5.57 23.14 -32.37
C ASP A 406 5.29 24.64 -32.20
N GLN A 407 4.01 25.00 -32.10
CA GLN A 407 3.60 26.39 -31.87
C GLN A 407 4.10 26.90 -30.50
N ALA A 408 3.88 26.13 -29.44
CA ALA A 408 4.25 26.52 -28.09
C ALA A 408 5.77 26.63 -27.88
N VAL A 409 6.56 25.81 -28.59
CA VAL A 409 8.03 25.88 -28.59
C VAL A 409 8.54 27.00 -29.50
N ALA A 410 7.86 27.31 -30.61
CA ALA A 410 8.23 28.43 -31.48
C ALA A 410 8.17 29.78 -30.73
N ASP A 411 7.22 29.92 -29.81
CA ASP A 411 7.08 31.09 -28.93
C ASP A 411 8.18 31.17 -27.84
N ARG A 412 9.04 30.13 -27.73
CA ARG A 412 10.12 29.99 -26.74
C ARG A 412 11.45 29.69 -27.44
N PRO A 413 12.15 30.69 -27.99
CA PRO A 413 13.35 30.47 -28.81
C PRO A 413 14.52 29.82 -28.06
N SER A 414 14.55 29.91 -26.73
CA SER A 414 15.50 29.24 -25.82
C SER A 414 15.28 27.73 -25.75
N CYS A 415 14.10 27.24 -26.12
CA CYS A 415 13.70 25.86 -26.01
C CYS A 415 13.91 25.10 -27.32
N LYS A 416 14.27 23.82 -27.18
CA LYS A 416 14.16 22.80 -28.23
C LYS A 416 13.52 21.58 -27.62
N LEU A 417 12.58 20.98 -28.34
CA LEU A 417 11.88 19.77 -27.95
C LEU A 417 11.91 18.80 -29.13
N TYR A 418 12.31 17.57 -28.86
CA TYR A 418 12.35 16.49 -29.85
C TYR A 418 11.54 15.31 -29.28
N VAL A 419 10.48 14.92 -29.99
CA VAL A 419 9.50 13.90 -29.61
C VAL A 419 9.34 12.91 -30.78
N PRO A 420 10.33 12.03 -31.02
CA PRO A 420 10.42 11.32 -32.29
C PRO A 420 9.26 10.35 -32.53
N GLU A 421 8.78 9.68 -31.49
CA GLU A 421 7.65 8.75 -31.58
C GLU A 421 6.36 9.47 -31.94
N LEU A 422 6.12 10.66 -31.37
CA LEU A 422 4.99 11.51 -31.73
C LEU A 422 5.04 11.90 -33.23
N CYS A 423 6.21 12.26 -33.75
CA CYS A 423 6.39 12.55 -35.17
C CYS A 423 6.05 11.34 -36.05
N GLU A 424 6.42 10.14 -35.62
CA GLU A 424 6.15 8.91 -36.36
C GLU A 424 4.64 8.59 -36.40
N VAL A 425 3.94 8.65 -35.25
CA VAL A 425 2.49 8.42 -35.21
C VAL A 425 1.69 9.55 -35.88
N ALA A 426 2.23 10.76 -35.95
CA ALA A 426 1.67 11.87 -36.73
C ALA A 426 1.95 11.77 -38.24
N GLY A 427 2.59 10.69 -38.72
CA GLY A 427 2.83 10.45 -40.14
C GLY A 427 4.01 11.23 -40.74
N LEU A 428 4.99 11.63 -39.91
CA LEU A 428 6.19 12.38 -40.32
C LEU A 428 7.48 11.57 -40.07
N PRO A 429 7.70 10.43 -40.77
CA PRO A 429 8.81 9.51 -40.49
C PRO A 429 10.21 10.14 -40.70
N GLU A 430 10.37 11.02 -41.70
CA GLU A 430 11.64 11.70 -41.95
C GLU A 430 12.02 12.65 -40.80
N ARG A 431 11.02 13.34 -40.23
CA ARG A 431 11.19 14.17 -39.04
C ARG A 431 11.52 13.30 -37.82
N ALA A 432 10.80 12.21 -37.63
CA ALA A 432 11.07 11.25 -36.55
C ALA A 432 12.53 10.76 -36.56
N ASP A 433 13.06 10.41 -37.75
CA ASP A 433 14.46 10.01 -37.90
C ASP A 433 15.45 11.12 -37.55
N PHE A 434 15.18 12.35 -37.97
CA PHE A 434 15.98 13.51 -37.59
C PHE A 434 15.96 13.75 -36.08
N GLU A 435 14.78 13.72 -35.47
CA GLU A 435 14.59 13.94 -34.04
C GLU A 435 15.20 12.82 -33.20
N ARG A 436 15.16 11.56 -33.65
CA ARG A 436 15.87 10.43 -33.02
C ARG A 436 17.37 10.70 -32.94
N ARG A 437 17.99 11.15 -34.04
CA ARG A 437 19.43 11.48 -34.06
C ARG A 437 19.75 12.64 -33.11
N ARG A 438 18.93 13.70 -33.10
CA ARG A 438 19.10 14.85 -32.21
C ARG A 438 18.94 14.46 -30.73
N SER A 439 17.88 13.72 -30.41
CA SER A 439 17.62 13.20 -29.08
C SER A 439 18.76 12.30 -28.58
N GLY A 440 19.30 11.44 -29.45
CA GLY A 440 20.47 10.61 -29.14
C GLY A 440 21.69 11.44 -28.75
N MET A 441 22.03 12.46 -29.55
CA MET A 441 23.17 13.36 -29.25
C MET A 441 22.98 14.10 -27.91
N ILE A 442 21.77 14.60 -27.64
CA ILE A 442 21.45 15.32 -26.40
C ILE A 442 21.54 14.39 -25.18
N ARG A 443 21.01 13.16 -25.28
CA ARG A 443 21.08 12.17 -24.20
C ARG A 443 22.52 11.73 -23.93
N SER A 444 23.34 11.55 -24.96
CA SER A 444 24.76 11.22 -24.80
C SER A 444 25.55 12.35 -24.12
N ALA A 445 25.23 13.62 -24.41
CA ALA A 445 25.87 14.76 -23.76
C ALA A 445 25.56 14.89 -22.26
N ARG A 446 24.50 14.24 -21.75
CA ARG A 446 24.14 14.19 -20.32
C ARG A 446 24.84 13.04 -19.57
N GLY A 447 25.26 11.99 -20.28
CA GLY A 447 25.92 10.81 -19.72
C GLY A 447 27.44 10.93 -19.59
N ALA A 448 28.02 12.01 -20.11
CA ALA A 448 29.40 12.45 -19.91
C ALA A 448 29.42 13.57 -18.87
#